data_AF-A0A3P6P047-F1
#
_entry.id   AF-A0A3P6P047-F1
#
_cell.length_a   1.000
_cell.length_b   1.000
_cell.length_c   1.000
_cell.angle_alpha   90.00
_cell.angle_beta   90.00
_cell.angle_gamma   90.00
#
_symmetry.space_group_name_H-M   'P 1'
#
loop_
_entity.id
_entity.type
_entity.pdbx_description
1 polymer ?
#
loop_
_entity_poly.entity_id
_entity_poly.type
_entity_poly.pdbx_seq_one_letter_code
_entity_poly.pdbx_strand_id
1 'polypeptide(L)'
;MECGPPKCECRPGFVRHQGRCIPRSQCPSADPKPTCDQNERFVECSSLCEPTCEWPTGQPCVKKCGPPKCECLPGFVRDQGKCIPPDHCPSIGGS
;
A
#
# COMPACT_ATOMS: atom_id res chain seq x y z
N MET A 1 -19.87 3.29 43.51
CA MET A 1 -19.06 2.54 42.52
C MET A 1 -19.50 1.10 42.60
N GLU A 2 -20.40 0.68 41.71
CA GLU A 2 -20.80 -0.72 41.60
C GLU A 2 -19.84 -1.44 40.64
N CYS A 3 -19.28 -2.56 41.07
CA CYS A 3 -18.53 -3.44 40.19
C CYS A 3 -19.54 -4.31 39.42
N GLY A 4 -19.40 -4.38 38.10
CA GLY A 4 -20.19 -5.29 37.27
C GLY A 4 -19.90 -6.76 37.58
N PRO A 5 -20.69 -7.70 37.04
CA PRO A 5 -20.48 -9.13 37.22
C PRO A 5 -19.06 -9.55 36.79
N PRO A 6 -18.45 -10.54 37.47
CA PRO A 6 -17.09 -10.98 37.18
C PRO A 6 -16.98 -11.50 35.75
N LYS A 7 -15.94 -11.08 35.03
CA LYS A 7 -15.62 -11.52 33.68
C LYS A 7 -14.17 -11.95 33.57
N CYS A 8 -13.90 -12.93 32.71
CA CYS A 8 -12.52 -13.27 32.34
C CYS A 8 -11.95 -12.18 31.43
N GLU A 9 -10.81 -11.62 31.82
CA GLU A 9 -10.00 -10.73 31.00
C GLU A 9 -8.70 -11.40 30.56
N CYS A 10 -8.14 -10.90 29.46
CA CYS A 10 -6.83 -11.35 29.01
C CYS A 10 -5.74 -10.77 29.92
N ARG A 11 -4.64 -11.52 30.10
CA ARG A 11 -3.46 -11.03 30.82
C ARG A 11 -2.93 -9.73 30.19
N PRO A 12 -2.23 -8.87 30.94
CA PRO A 12 -1.56 -7.69 30.40
C PRO A 12 -0.71 -8.06 29.17
N GLY A 13 -0.86 -7.30 28.07
CA GLY A 13 -0.17 -7.54 26.80
C GLY A 13 -0.92 -8.47 25.82
N PHE A 14 -2.02 -9.10 26.24
CA PHE A 14 -2.87 -9.95 25.40
C PHE A 14 -4.21 -9.27 25.10
N VAL A 15 -4.83 -9.66 23.99
CA VAL A 15 -6.11 -9.15 23.49
C VAL A 15 -7.01 -10.30 23.04
N ARG A 16 -8.32 -10.10 23.14
CA ARG A 16 -9.31 -11.13 22.80
C ARG A 16 -9.54 -11.16 21.29
N HIS A 17 -9.23 -12.28 20.65
CA HIS A 17 -9.45 -12.54 19.25
C HIS A 17 -10.08 -13.93 19.07
N GLN A 18 -11.25 -14.01 18.42
CA GLN A 18 -12.00 -15.26 18.21
C GLN A 18 -12.17 -16.13 19.48
N GLY A 19 -12.48 -15.49 20.61
CA GLY A 19 -12.68 -16.17 21.89
C GLY A 19 -11.40 -16.59 22.62
N ARG A 20 -10.21 -16.32 22.07
CA ARG A 20 -8.90 -16.62 22.69
C ARG A 20 -8.15 -15.33 23.01
N CYS A 21 -7.23 -15.39 23.97
CA CYS A 21 -6.30 -14.30 24.24
C CYS A 21 -5.01 -14.51 23.42
N ILE A 22 -4.71 -13.59 22.50
CA ILE A 22 -3.49 -13.60 21.69
C ILE A 22 -2.59 -12.41 22.06
N PRO A 23 -1.26 -12.48 21.88
CA PRO A 23 -0.39 -11.33 22.03
C PRO A 23 -0.83 -10.19 21.10
N ARG A 24 -0.70 -8.93 21.54
CA ARG A 24 -1.00 -7.76 20.69
C ARG A 24 -0.28 -7.77 19.33
N SER A 25 0.95 -8.31 19.29
CA SER A 25 1.73 -8.47 18.06
C SER A 25 1.16 -9.50 17.08
N GLN A 26 0.28 -10.39 17.54
CA GLN A 26 -0.38 -11.40 16.73
C GLN A 26 -1.80 -11.01 16.34
N CYS A 27 -2.25 -9.79 16.70
CA CYS A 27 -3.49 -9.26 16.13
C CYS A 27 -3.42 -9.39 14.61
N PRO A 28 -4.36 -10.11 13.97
CA PRO A 28 -4.42 -10.08 12.52
C PRO A 28 -4.58 -8.62 12.14
N SER A 29 -3.61 -8.11 11.39
CA SER A 29 -3.67 -6.76 10.85
C SER A 29 -4.93 -6.73 10.00
N ALA A 30 -5.85 -5.81 10.31
CA ALA A 30 -7.16 -5.73 9.68
C ALA A 30 -7.06 -5.57 8.15
N ASP A 31 -5.90 -5.13 7.67
CA ASP A 31 -5.58 -5.02 6.26
C ASP A 31 -4.23 -5.71 6.01
N PRO A 32 -4.19 -6.86 5.30
CA PRO A 32 -2.98 -7.15 4.55
C PRO A 32 -2.83 -5.97 3.60
N LYS A 33 -1.90 -5.05 3.89
CA LYS A 33 -1.50 -4.02 2.93
C LYS A 33 -1.28 -4.76 1.61
N PRO A 34 -1.95 -4.36 0.52
CA PRO A 34 -1.86 -5.12 -0.71
C PRO A 34 -0.39 -5.26 -1.09
N THR A 35 0.00 -6.49 -1.38
CA THR A 35 1.35 -6.78 -1.85
C THR A 35 1.51 -6.10 -3.21
N CYS A 36 2.40 -5.12 -3.29
CA CYS A 36 2.74 -4.48 -4.55
C CYS A 36 3.79 -5.27 -5.30
N ASP A 37 3.84 -5.09 -6.63
CA ASP A 37 4.84 -5.74 -7.46
C ASP A 37 6.22 -5.08 -7.30
N GLN A 38 7.20 -5.60 -8.04
CA GLN A 38 8.54 -5.03 -8.06
C GLN A 38 8.50 -3.55 -8.50
N ASN A 39 9.28 -2.72 -7.80
CA ASN A 39 9.39 -1.28 -8.04
C ASN A 39 8.12 -0.47 -7.76
N GLU A 40 7.25 -0.99 -6.90
CA GLU A 40 6.05 -0.30 -6.42
C GLU A 40 6.02 -0.19 -4.90
N ARG A 41 5.28 0.78 -4.40
CA ARG A 41 4.92 0.91 -2.97
C ARG A 41 3.44 1.17 -2.82
N PHE A 42 2.83 0.61 -1.79
CA PHE A 42 1.45 0.95 -1.45
C PHE A 42 1.41 2.34 -0.82
N VAL A 43 0.57 3.21 -1.37
CA VAL A 43 0.32 4.55 -0.86
C VAL A 43 -1.18 4.73 -0.64
N GLU A 44 -1.58 5.34 0.48
CA GLU A 44 -2.98 5.65 0.76
C GLU A 44 -3.48 6.86 -0.03
N CYS A 45 -2.58 7.78 -0.37
CA CYS A 45 -2.82 8.97 -1.18
C CYS A 45 -1.88 8.90 -2.39
N SER A 46 -2.34 8.28 -3.48
CA SER A 46 -1.54 8.17 -4.70
C SER A 46 -1.51 9.46 -5.50
N SER A 47 -0.46 9.63 -6.30
CA SER A 47 -0.45 10.58 -7.40
C SER A 47 -1.51 10.20 -8.44
N LEU A 48 -2.19 11.20 -8.98
CA LEU A 48 -3.10 11.04 -10.12
C LEU A 48 -2.35 11.07 -11.47
N CYS A 49 -1.10 11.50 -11.47
CA CYS A 49 -0.28 11.70 -12.66
C CYS A 49 1.04 10.95 -12.50
N GLU A 50 0.93 9.64 -12.24
CA GLU A 50 2.08 8.75 -12.16
C GLU A 50 2.84 8.76 -13.51
N PRO A 51 4.18 8.85 -13.51
CA PRO A 51 4.97 8.84 -14.74
C PRO A 51 4.72 7.58 -15.58
N THR A 52 4.69 7.73 -16.90
CA THR A 52 4.55 6.62 -17.86
C THR A 52 5.66 6.66 -18.89
N CYS A 53 5.82 5.62 -19.69
CA CYS A 53 6.79 5.64 -20.79
C CYS A 53 6.53 6.75 -21.83
N GLU A 54 5.28 7.17 -22.00
CA GLU A 54 4.91 8.30 -22.85
C GLU A 54 5.26 9.66 -22.21
N TRP A 55 5.25 9.72 -20.87
CA TRP A 55 5.54 10.93 -20.08
C TRP A 55 6.49 10.64 -18.90
N PRO A 56 7.79 10.42 -19.15
CA PRO A 56 8.74 9.93 -18.14
C PRO A 56 9.00 10.94 -17.01
N THR A 57 8.91 12.23 -17.31
CA THR A 57 9.07 13.31 -16.32
C THR A 57 7.79 13.57 -15.52
N GLY A 58 6.72 12.81 -15.79
CA GLY A 58 5.37 13.10 -15.32
C GLY A 58 4.75 14.31 -16.01
N GLN A 59 3.44 14.47 -15.83
CA GLN A 59 2.68 15.63 -16.30
C GLN A 59 2.42 16.61 -15.13
N PRO A 60 2.16 17.91 -15.40
CA PRO A 60 1.72 18.85 -14.38
C PRO A 60 0.53 18.28 -13.60
N CYS A 61 0.75 17.97 -12.33
CA CYS A 61 -0.25 17.27 -11.52
C CYS A 61 -0.87 18.19 -10.47
N VAL A 62 -2.18 18.06 -10.30
CA VAL A 62 -2.87 18.67 -9.16
C VAL A 62 -2.41 17.98 -7.88
N LYS A 63 -2.16 18.77 -6.82
CA LYS A 63 -1.89 18.25 -5.48
C LYS A 63 -3.18 17.75 -4.84
N LYS A 64 -3.70 16.63 -5.33
CA LYS A 64 -4.88 15.94 -4.81
C LYS A 64 -4.56 14.46 -4.58
N CYS A 65 -5.05 13.91 -3.48
CA CYS A 65 -4.95 12.49 -3.22
C CYS A 65 -5.82 11.69 -4.20
N GLY A 66 -5.18 10.79 -4.94
CA GLY A 66 -5.83 9.67 -5.61
C GLY A 66 -6.22 8.56 -4.63
N PRO A 67 -6.91 7.52 -5.12
CA PRO A 67 -7.28 6.37 -4.30
C PRO A 67 -6.04 5.60 -3.81
N PRO A 68 -6.14 4.81 -2.72
CA PRO A 68 -5.08 3.94 -2.29
C PRO A 68 -4.71 2.91 -3.37
N LYS A 69 -3.43 2.81 -3.73
CA LYS A 69 -2.93 1.84 -4.71
C LYS A 69 -1.44 1.60 -4.57
N CYS A 70 -0.94 0.61 -5.30
CA CYS A 70 0.48 0.47 -5.59
C CYS A 70 0.88 1.53 -6.62
N GLU A 71 1.82 2.39 -6.24
CA GLU A 71 2.38 3.46 -7.05
C GLU A 71 3.85 3.15 -7.35
N CYS A 72 4.31 3.44 -8.58
CA CYS A 72 5.72 3.28 -8.93
C CYS A 72 6.64 4.04 -7.96
N LEU A 73 7.75 3.40 -7.60
CA LEU A 73 8.80 4.07 -6.82
C LEU A 73 9.36 5.28 -7.59
N PRO A 74 9.90 6.30 -6.89
CA PRO A 74 10.55 7.43 -7.55
C PRO A 74 11.65 6.96 -8.53
N GLY A 75 11.64 7.49 -9.75
CA GLY A 75 12.57 7.10 -10.82
C GLY A 75 12.10 5.95 -11.71
N PHE A 76 10.94 5.34 -11.42
CA PHE A 76 10.29 4.34 -12.27
C PHE A 76 9.07 4.93 -12.97
N VAL A 77 8.77 4.38 -14.15
CA VAL A 77 7.60 4.74 -14.97
C VAL A 77 6.68 3.54 -15.10
N ARG A 78 5.37 3.78 -15.16
CA ARG A 78 4.38 2.73 -15.40
C ARG A 78 4.27 2.44 -16.88
N ASP A 79 4.44 1.17 -17.23
CA ASP A 79 4.21 0.62 -18.56
C ASP A 79 3.53 -0.73 -18.45
N GLN A 80 2.43 -0.94 -19.19
CA GLN A 80 1.64 -2.18 -19.20
C GLN A 80 1.33 -2.76 -17.80
N GLY A 81 1.07 -1.87 -16.83
CA GLY A 81 0.76 -2.25 -15.45
C GLY A 81 1.97 -2.52 -14.55
N LYS A 82 3.20 -2.47 -15.07
CA LYS A 82 4.45 -2.68 -14.32
C LYS A 82 5.24 -1.38 -14.18
N CYS A 83 6.03 -1.29 -13.12
CA CYS A 83 6.95 -0.18 -12.90
C CYS A 83 8.36 -0.56 -13.36
N ILE A 84 8.82 0.10 -14.43
CA ILE A 84 10.09 -0.19 -15.09
C ILE A 84 10.99 1.06 -15.08
N PRO A 85 12.33 0.88 -15.21
CA PRO A 85 13.22 2.00 -15.49
C PRO A 85 12.83 2.69 -16.80
N PRO A 86 12.92 4.03 -16.90
CA PRO A 86 12.63 4.77 -18.14
C PRO A 86 13.42 4.25 -19.36
N ASP A 87 14.66 3.80 -19.15
CA ASP A 87 15.52 3.25 -20.21
C ASP A 87 15.02 1.91 -20.76
N HIS A 88 14.06 1.26 -20.09
CA HIS A 88 13.43 0.02 -20.53
C HIS A 88 12.11 0.25 -21.26
N CYS A 89 11.72 1.51 -21.50
CA CYS A 89 10.52 1.82 -22.25
C CYS A 89 10.61 1.29 -23.68
N PRO A 90 9.51 0.73 -24.22
CA PRO A 90 9.48 0.25 -25.59
C PRO A 90 9.75 1.44 -26.54
N SER A 91 10.82 1.35 -27.32
CA SER A 91 11.09 2.33 -28.37
C SER A 91 9.98 2.21 -29.42
N ILE A 92 9.19 3.26 -29.61
CA ILE A 92 8.20 3.33 -30.69
C ILE A 92 8.98 3.43 -32.01
N GLY A 93 9.33 2.29 -32.60
CA GLY A 93 9.97 2.20 -33.92
C GLY A 93 11.32 1.48 -33.91
N GLY A 94 11.30 0.20 -34.26
CA GLY A 94 12.49 -0.62 -34.47
C GLY A 94 12.20 -1.79 -35.40
N SER A 95 11.79 -1.48 -36.64
CA SER A 95 11.81 -2.35 -37.82
C SER A 95 12.12 -1.52 -39.06
#